data_AF-A0A6B3KTH9-F1
#
_entry.id   AF-A0A6B3KTH9-F1
#
_cell.length_a   1.000
_cell.length_b   1.000
_cell.length_c   1.000
_cell.angle_alpha   90.00
_cell.angle_beta   90.00
_cell.angle_gamma   90.00
#
_symmetry.space_group_name_H-M   'P 1'
#
loop_
_entity.id
_entity.type
_entity.pdbx_description
1 polymer ?
#
loop_
_entity_poly.entity_id
_entity_poly.type
_entity_poly.pdbx_seq_one_letter_code
_entity_poly.pdbx_strand_id
1 'polypeptide(L)'
;MFQKALWLRTYHQSKYVVWLFWLVSFYTLSYNYYMTSIQEQQFLNDNKKWHYIYHYSFDFTLLDPVMMLGSVLIVLACTLIGWERQDNSSDLLWSMPFKRSHLYITKWLFGICNIAAVVVLNWGLFAIMKKLTFHNKYQVFSPFHSYFIYMLIVLIAIYTLALCIGTIAGNVISQGFLTAAILIFPALLPSLISGVIAVHSNADFHENNGIIHDVMENIRISSPAEDFHIRFDYNPQNAYTDEAGVRHNEPNFTKIPPAKTLLGPIAHIIILLPLGIYLYARSVNERNGNYLLYPKLQKVVLACAIFFGGIVGGLMLSRAHSLSSFYIGFLVTSFITYFLLPKILKWKVSWNFK
;
A
#
# COMPACT_ATOMS: atom_id res chain seq x y z
N MET A 1 -6.29 -27.84 -11.76
CA MET A 1 -7.55 -28.28 -11.11
C MET A 1 -7.70 -27.51 -9.81
N PHE A 2 -8.80 -26.79 -9.61
CA PHE A 2 -9.07 -26.05 -8.38
C PHE A 2 -9.25 -27.03 -7.22
N GLN A 3 -8.42 -26.92 -6.18
CA GLN A 3 -8.42 -27.85 -5.05
C GLN A 3 -9.23 -27.24 -3.90
N LYS A 4 -10.49 -27.65 -3.79
CA LYS A 4 -11.43 -27.18 -2.76
C LYS A 4 -10.87 -27.30 -1.34
N ALA A 5 -10.16 -28.39 -1.04
CA ALA A 5 -9.56 -28.62 0.27
C ALA A 5 -8.52 -27.55 0.64
N LEU A 6 -7.68 -27.17 -0.32
CA LEU A 6 -6.64 -26.16 -0.11
C LEU A 6 -7.24 -24.76 0.10
N TRP A 7 -8.29 -24.45 -0.67
CA TRP A 7 -9.03 -23.20 -0.51
C TRP A 7 -9.69 -23.09 0.88
N LEU A 8 -10.39 -24.15 1.31
CA LEU A 8 -11.08 -24.17 2.61
C LEU A 8 -10.09 -23.99 3.77
N ARG A 9 -8.94 -24.65 3.70
CA ARG A 9 -7.87 -24.49 4.69
C ARG A 9 -7.33 -23.05 4.72
N THR A 10 -7.03 -22.49 3.55
CA THR A 10 -6.53 -21.11 3.40
C THR A 10 -7.51 -20.13 4.04
N TYR A 11 -8.82 -20.35 3.83
CA TYR A 11 -9.87 -19.59 4.49
C TYR A 11 -9.87 -19.78 6.01
N HIS A 12 -9.89 -21.02 6.53
CA HIS A 12 -9.92 -21.25 7.98
C HIS A 12 -8.76 -20.58 8.72
N GLN A 13 -7.57 -20.58 8.12
CA GLN A 13 -6.36 -19.95 8.66
C GLN A 13 -6.43 -18.42 8.65
N SER A 14 -7.01 -17.83 7.62
CA SER A 14 -7.00 -16.37 7.40
C SER A 14 -8.33 -15.69 7.65
N LYS A 15 -9.38 -16.42 8.07
CA LYS A 15 -10.76 -15.92 8.14
C LYS A 15 -10.89 -14.58 8.86
N TYR A 16 -10.24 -14.42 10.01
CA TYR A 16 -10.34 -13.20 10.81
C TYR A 16 -9.72 -12.00 10.08
N VAL A 17 -8.58 -12.19 9.42
CA VAL A 17 -7.92 -11.13 8.65
C VAL A 17 -8.71 -10.80 7.39
N VAL A 18 -9.34 -11.78 6.75
CA VAL A 18 -10.23 -11.55 5.62
C VAL A 18 -11.45 -10.73 6.06
N TRP A 19 -12.12 -11.10 7.15
CA TRP A 19 -13.23 -10.32 7.68
C TRP A 19 -12.81 -8.91 8.07
N LEU A 20 -11.63 -8.75 8.69
CA LEU A 20 -11.05 -7.44 8.97
C LEU A 20 -10.84 -6.63 7.69
N PHE A 21 -10.28 -7.23 6.64
CA PHE A 21 -10.09 -6.57 5.34
C PHE A 21 -11.40 -6.07 4.74
N TRP A 22 -12.46 -6.90 4.79
CA TRP A 22 -13.79 -6.52 4.31
C TRP A 22 -14.37 -5.36 5.13
N LEU A 23 -14.32 -5.44 6.46
CA LEU A 23 -14.82 -4.40 7.36
C LEU A 23 -14.09 -3.07 7.16
N VAL A 24 -12.76 -3.12 7.13
CA VAL A 24 -11.92 -1.94 6.88
C VAL A 24 -12.24 -1.33 5.52
N SER A 25 -12.45 -2.14 4.49
CA SER A 25 -12.80 -1.64 3.15
C SER A 25 -14.15 -0.95 3.10
N PHE A 26 -15.19 -1.54 3.72
CA PHE A 26 -16.49 -0.88 3.78
C PHE A 26 -16.47 0.39 4.62
N TYR A 27 -15.66 0.40 5.69
CA TYR A 27 -15.47 1.58 6.53
C TYR A 27 -14.78 2.72 5.76
N THR A 28 -13.61 2.45 5.16
CA THR A 28 -12.80 3.49 4.51
C THR A 28 -13.45 4.05 3.25
N LEU A 29 -14.21 3.22 2.53
CA LEU A 29 -14.83 3.61 1.26
C LEU A 29 -16.29 3.99 1.45
N SER A 30 -17.17 2.99 1.57
CA SER A 30 -18.62 3.20 1.46
C SER A 30 -19.19 3.99 2.65
N TYR A 31 -18.76 3.66 3.87
CA TYR A 31 -19.24 4.34 5.07
C TYR A 31 -18.78 5.79 5.11
N ASN A 32 -17.48 6.06 4.88
CA ASN A 32 -16.97 7.43 4.82
C ASN A 32 -17.68 8.26 3.75
N TYR A 33 -17.85 7.71 2.54
CA TYR A 33 -18.57 8.40 1.46
C TYR A 33 -20.01 8.76 1.85
N TYR A 34 -20.72 7.83 2.49
CA TYR A 34 -22.07 8.06 2.98
C TYR A 34 -22.11 9.11 4.10
N MET A 35 -21.17 9.06 5.05
CA MET A 35 -21.12 10.03 6.14
C MET A 35 -20.86 11.46 5.62
N THR A 36 -19.96 11.61 4.64
CA THR A 36 -19.73 12.90 3.96
C THR A 36 -21.00 13.39 3.26
N SER A 37 -21.82 12.49 2.69
CA SER A 37 -23.11 12.88 2.08
C SER A 37 -24.10 13.48 3.10
N ILE A 38 -24.14 12.93 4.32
CA ILE A 38 -24.98 13.44 5.39
C ILE A 38 -24.49 14.81 5.86
N GLN A 39 -23.17 14.96 6.03
CA GLN A 39 -22.55 16.22 6.43
C GLN A 39 -22.85 17.33 5.42
N GLU A 40 -22.67 17.07 4.13
CA GLU A 40 -22.99 18.03 3.07
C GLU A 40 -24.48 18.40 3.04
N GLN A 41 -25.37 17.43 3.29
CA GLN A 41 -26.79 17.71 3.40
C GLN A 41 -27.13 18.60 4.62
N GLN A 42 -26.45 18.41 5.76
CA GLN A 42 -26.59 19.26 6.93
C GLN A 42 -26.10 20.68 6.64
N PHE A 43 -24.92 20.82 6.04
CA PHE A 43 -24.38 22.13 5.64
C PHE A 43 -25.31 22.87 4.67
N LEU A 44 -25.93 22.18 3.72
CA LEU A 44 -26.94 22.78 2.85
C LEU A 44 -28.12 23.34 3.66
N ASN A 45 -28.66 22.54 4.59
CA ASN A 45 -29.82 22.93 5.38
C ASN A 45 -29.51 24.12 6.28
N ASP A 46 -28.33 24.15 6.89
CA ASP A 46 -27.87 25.26 7.72
C ASP A 46 -27.66 26.53 6.89
N ASN A 47 -27.01 26.44 5.73
CA ASN A 47 -26.83 27.60 4.85
C ASN A 47 -28.17 28.16 4.36
N LYS A 48 -29.15 27.29 4.04
CA LYS A 48 -30.52 27.71 3.70
C LYS A 48 -31.19 28.47 4.86
N LYS A 49 -31.00 28.03 6.10
CA LYS A 49 -31.57 28.68 7.29
C LYS A 49 -31.07 30.11 7.45
N TRP A 50 -29.79 30.34 7.17
CA TRP A 50 -29.11 31.63 7.36
C TRP A 50 -29.00 32.46 6.08
N HIS A 51 -29.67 32.07 4.99
CA HIS A 51 -29.63 32.74 3.67
C HIS A 51 -28.21 32.89 3.09
N TYR A 52 -27.29 32.01 3.47
CA TYR A 52 -25.95 31.97 2.88
C TYR A 52 -25.93 31.17 1.58
N ILE A 53 -25.03 31.55 0.68
CA ILE A 53 -24.77 30.81 -0.56
C ILE A 53 -24.05 29.52 -0.18
N TYR A 54 -24.70 28.39 -0.45
CA TYR A 54 -24.12 27.08 -0.19
C TYR A 54 -23.05 26.74 -1.23
N HIS A 55 -21.88 26.34 -0.74
CA HIS A 55 -20.76 25.83 -1.53
C HIS A 55 -20.64 24.34 -1.23
N TYR A 56 -20.76 23.51 -2.26
CA TYR A 56 -20.58 22.07 -2.09
C TYR A 56 -19.11 21.74 -2.31
N SER A 57 -18.51 20.98 -1.39
CA SER A 57 -17.13 20.54 -1.50
C SER A 57 -17.03 19.08 -1.12
N PHE A 58 -16.40 18.29 -1.98
CA PHE A 58 -16.14 16.89 -1.76
C PHE A 58 -14.74 16.58 -2.26
N ASP A 59 -13.92 16.00 -1.38
CA ASP A 59 -12.56 15.56 -1.68
C ASP A 59 -12.43 14.07 -1.37
N PHE A 60 -11.81 13.33 -2.29
CA PHE A 60 -11.57 11.91 -2.14
C PHE A 60 -10.22 11.51 -2.72
N THR A 61 -9.31 11.14 -1.83
CA THR A 61 -7.94 10.73 -2.12
C THR A 61 -7.83 9.20 -2.23
N LEU A 62 -6.99 8.71 -3.14
CA LEU A 62 -6.75 7.27 -3.27
C LEU A 62 -5.70 6.73 -2.27
N LEU A 63 -4.77 7.59 -1.85
CA LEU A 63 -3.63 7.18 -1.04
C LEU A 63 -4.06 6.60 0.32
N ASP A 64 -4.94 7.28 1.06
CA ASP A 64 -5.28 6.88 2.43
C ASP A 64 -5.96 5.49 2.48
N PRO A 65 -6.98 5.21 1.64
CA PRO A 65 -7.58 3.87 1.60
C PRO A 65 -6.59 2.81 1.13
N VAL A 66 -5.73 3.11 0.15
CA VAL A 66 -4.71 2.16 -0.32
C VAL A 66 -3.69 1.82 0.77
N MET A 67 -3.24 2.80 1.56
CA MET A 67 -2.30 2.56 2.65
C MET A 67 -2.93 1.71 3.76
N MET A 68 -4.16 2.05 4.15
CA MET A 68 -4.88 1.33 5.20
C MET A 68 -5.20 -0.11 4.75
N LEU A 69 -5.76 -0.29 3.55
CA LEU A 69 -6.07 -1.62 3.00
C LEU A 69 -4.82 -2.43 2.66
N GLY A 70 -3.80 -1.77 2.11
CA GLY A 70 -2.49 -2.35 1.85
C GLY A 70 -1.87 -2.93 3.12
N SER A 71 -1.95 -2.21 4.24
CA SER A 71 -1.45 -2.71 5.53
C SER A 71 -2.16 -4.00 5.97
N VAL A 72 -3.49 -4.08 5.82
CA VAL A 72 -4.27 -5.28 6.15
C VAL A 72 -3.92 -6.44 5.20
N LEU A 73 -3.67 -6.16 3.91
CA LEU A 73 -3.22 -7.17 2.94
C LEU A 73 -1.82 -7.69 3.23
N ILE A 74 -0.92 -6.86 3.76
CA ILE A 74 0.39 -7.29 4.26
C ILE A 74 0.19 -8.25 5.43
N VAL A 75 -0.69 -7.91 6.39
CA VAL A 75 -1.03 -8.81 7.50
C VAL A 75 -1.62 -10.12 6.97
N LEU A 76 -2.51 -10.08 5.98
CA LEU A 76 -3.06 -11.28 5.34
C LEU A 76 -1.96 -12.16 4.76
N ALA A 77 -1.06 -11.59 3.94
CA ALA A 77 0.08 -12.32 3.38
C ALA A 77 1.01 -12.89 4.46
N CYS A 78 1.20 -12.16 5.57
CA CYS A 78 1.98 -12.62 6.72
C CYS A 78 1.31 -13.80 7.44
N THR A 79 -0.01 -13.79 7.58
CA THR A 79 -0.74 -14.94 8.15
C THR A 79 -0.73 -16.16 7.23
N LEU A 80 -0.70 -15.97 5.91
CA LEU A 80 -0.73 -17.06 4.93
C LEU A 80 0.62 -17.74 4.70
N ILE A 81 1.75 -17.05 4.92
CA ILE A 81 3.09 -17.64 4.72
C ILE A 81 3.96 -17.51 5.97
N GLY A 82 4.14 -16.30 6.49
CA GLY A 82 4.99 -16.03 7.65
C GLY A 82 4.57 -16.82 8.89
N TRP A 83 3.26 -16.95 9.14
CA TRP A 83 2.73 -17.71 10.27
C TRP A 83 2.96 -19.21 10.09
N GLU A 84 2.68 -19.73 8.89
CA GLU A 84 2.85 -21.17 8.62
C GLU A 84 4.27 -21.64 8.87
N ARG A 85 5.25 -20.79 8.55
CA ARG A 85 6.68 -21.02 8.75
C ARG A 85 7.10 -20.88 10.21
N GLN A 86 6.43 -20.05 10.98
CA GLN A 86 6.76 -19.87 12.39
C GLN A 86 6.28 -21.06 13.24
N ASP A 87 5.12 -21.62 12.91
CA ASP A 87 4.47 -22.71 13.66
C ASP A 87 4.81 -24.13 13.14
N ASN A 88 5.80 -24.27 12.25
CA ASN A 88 6.17 -25.53 11.57
C ASN A 88 5.02 -26.24 10.82
N SER A 89 3.84 -25.62 10.71
CA SER A 89 2.70 -26.15 9.95
C SER A 89 2.99 -26.26 8.44
N SER A 90 4.05 -25.58 7.97
CA SER A 90 4.65 -25.76 6.65
C SER A 90 5.07 -27.20 6.38
N ASP A 91 5.55 -27.92 7.39
CA ASP A 91 6.07 -29.29 7.22
C ASP A 91 4.92 -30.26 6.95
N LEU A 92 3.80 -30.08 7.67
CA LEU A 92 2.56 -30.80 7.42
C LEU A 92 1.94 -30.46 6.06
N LEU A 93 2.07 -29.23 5.59
CA LEU A 93 1.61 -28.83 4.24
C LEU A 93 2.42 -29.51 3.15
N TRP A 94 3.72 -29.61 3.36
CA TRP A 94 4.63 -30.15 2.35
C TRP A 94 4.64 -31.67 2.32
N SER A 95 4.13 -32.34 3.36
CA SER A 95 3.84 -33.78 3.33
C SER A 95 2.54 -34.13 2.61
N MET A 96 1.68 -33.15 2.30
CA MET A 96 0.46 -33.38 1.50
C MET A 96 0.83 -33.66 0.03
N PRO A 97 0.02 -34.43 -0.71
CA PRO A 97 0.27 -34.77 -2.12
C PRO A 97 -0.03 -33.60 -3.08
N PHE A 98 0.47 -32.41 -2.76
CA PHE A 98 0.29 -31.18 -3.54
C PHE A 98 1.64 -30.59 -3.94
N LYS A 99 1.75 -30.12 -5.20
CA LYS A 99 2.95 -29.40 -5.62
C LYS A 99 3.04 -28.07 -4.90
N ARG A 100 4.25 -27.70 -4.44
CA ARG A 100 4.51 -26.43 -3.74
C ARG A 100 4.09 -25.20 -4.56
N SER A 101 4.23 -25.25 -5.88
CA SER A 101 3.75 -24.17 -6.78
C SER A 101 2.24 -23.97 -6.70
N HIS A 102 1.45 -25.05 -6.61
CA HIS A 102 0.00 -24.94 -6.46
C HIS A 102 -0.39 -24.34 -5.10
N LEU A 103 0.34 -24.66 -4.03
CA LEU A 103 0.14 -24.04 -2.71
C LEU A 103 0.27 -22.51 -2.78
N TYR A 104 1.32 -22.02 -3.46
CA TYR A 104 1.54 -20.59 -3.62
C TYR A 104 0.45 -19.93 -4.49
N ILE A 105 0.12 -20.53 -5.64
CA ILE A 105 -0.90 -20.01 -6.56
C ILE A 105 -2.27 -19.92 -5.87
N THR A 106 -2.65 -20.90 -5.06
CA THR A 106 -3.93 -20.84 -4.34
C THR A 106 -3.98 -19.70 -3.33
N LYS A 107 -2.89 -19.42 -2.60
CA LYS A 107 -2.82 -18.27 -1.69
C LYS A 107 -2.90 -16.94 -2.43
N TRP A 108 -2.21 -16.84 -3.56
CA TRP A 108 -2.29 -15.66 -4.42
C TRP A 108 -3.70 -15.44 -4.97
N LEU A 109 -4.31 -16.48 -5.53
CA LEU A 109 -5.68 -16.44 -6.06
C LEU A 109 -6.71 -16.11 -4.96
N PHE A 110 -6.54 -16.69 -3.77
CA PHE A 110 -7.41 -16.42 -2.63
C PHE A 110 -7.45 -14.94 -2.26
N GLY A 111 -6.28 -14.28 -2.18
CA GLY A 111 -6.23 -12.84 -1.90
C GLY A 111 -6.82 -12.00 -3.02
N ILE A 112 -6.51 -12.30 -4.29
CA ILE A 112 -7.05 -11.55 -5.43
C ILE A 112 -8.56 -11.65 -5.52
N CYS A 113 -9.14 -12.84 -5.31
CA CYS A 113 -10.59 -13.00 -5.31
C CYS A 113 -11.24 -12.14 -4.21
N ASN A 114 -10.64 -12.05 -3.02
CA ASN A 114 -11.15 -11.20 -1.94
C ASN A 114 -10.99 -9.71 -2.27
N ILE A 115 -9.84 -9.28 -2.78
CA ILE A 115 -9.59 -7.89 -3.19
C ILE A 115 -10.61 -7.48 -4.27
N ALA A 116 -10.74 -8.28 -5.33
CA ALA A 116 -11.66 -8.01 -6.42
C ALA A 116 -13.13 -7.97 -5.96
N ALA A 117 -13.56 -8.94 -5.14
CA ALA A 117 -14.92 -8.98 -4.63
C ALA A 117 -15.26 -7.72 -3.83
N VAL A 118 -14.39 -7.32 -2.90
CA VAL A 118 -14.61 -6.16 -2.04
C VAL A 118 -14.59 -4.85 -2.82
N VAL A 119 -13.65 -4.70 -3.77
CA VAL A 119 -13.57 -3.51 -4.63
C VAL A 119 -14.82 -3.38 -5.50
N VAL A 120 -15.27 -4.47 -6.14
CA VAL A 120 -16.49 -4.47 -6.98
C VAL A 120 -17.74 -4.17 -6.15
N LEU A 121 -17.85 -4.74 -4.95
CA LEU A 121 -18.96 -4.44 -4.05
C LEU A 121 -18.98 -2.97 -3.61
N ASN A 122 -17.84 -2.40 -3.23
CA ASN A 122 -17.76 -0.98 -2.87
C ASN A 122 -18.05 -0.07 -4.06
N TRP A 123 -17.58 -0.42 -5.26
CA TRP A 123 -17.94 0.30 -6.48
C TRP A 123 -19.47 0.30 -6.73
N GLY A 124 -20.13 -0.84 -6.55
CA GLY A 124 -21.58 -0.96 -6.64
C GLY A 124 -22.31 -0.14 -5.57
N LEU A 125 -21.81 -0.16 -4.33
CA LEU A 125 -22.35 0.64 -3.23
C LEU A 125 -22.21 2.14 -3.51
N PHE A 126 -21.08 2.61 -4.05
CA PHE A 126 -20.91 4.00 -4.46
C PHE A 126 -21.94 4.40 -5.52
N ALA A 127 -22.19 3.55 -6.52
CA ALA A 127 -23.19 3.82 -7.55
C ALA A 127 -24.60 3.96 -6.96
N ILE A 128 -24.96 3.11 -5.99
CA ILE A 128 -26.25 3.15 -5.29
C ILE A 128 -26.33 4.40 -4.40
N MET A 129 -25.33 4.63 -3.54
CA MET A 129 -25.28 5.76 -2.60
C MET A 129 -25.32 7.08 -3.34
N LYS A 130 -24.56 7.22 -4.44
CA LYS A 130 -24.58 8.42 -5.27
C LYS A 130 -26.00 8.72 -5.76
N LYS A 131 -26.77 7.71 -6.21
CA LYS A 131 -28.16 7.90 -6.66
C LYS A 131 -29.13 8.23 -5.53
N LEU A 132 -28.94 7.64 -4.35
CA LEU A 132 -29.85 7.80 -3.20
C LEU A 132 -29.58 9.05 -2.37
N THR A 133 -28.39 9.63 -2.46
CA THR A 133 -27.96 10.75 -1.60
C THR A 133 -27.93 12.08 -2.35
N PHE A 134 -27.68 13.14 -1.58
CA PHE A 134 -27.51 14.51 -2.08
C PHE A 134 -26.47 14.63 -3.21
N HIS A 135 -25.47 13.75 -3.22
CA HIS A 135 -24.39 13.69 -4.21
C HIS A 135 -24.89 13.47 -5.65
N ASN A 136 -26.11 12.92 -5.86
CA ASN A 136 -26.64 12.68 -7.21
C ASN A 136 -26.68 13.95 -8.07
N LYS A 137 -26.95 15.09 -7.42
CA LYS A 137 -27.11 16.39 -8.09
C LYS A 137 -25.77 17.07 -8.41
N TYR A 138 -24.70 16.75 -7.68
CA TYR A 138 -23.43 17.49 -7.72
C TYR A 138 -22.25 16.66 -8.24
N GLN A 139 -22.37 15.33 -8.31
CA GLN A 139 -21.26 14.45 -8.69
C GLN A 139 -21.51 13.72 -10.03
N VAL A 140 -20.46 13.64 -10.84
CA VAL A 140 -20.39 12.75 -12.01
C VAL A 140 -19.75 11.43 -11.59
N PHE A 141 -20.24 10.28 -12.11
CA PHE A 141 -19.75 8.97 -11.67
C PHE A 141 -18.45 8.53 -12.37
N SER A 142 -18.12 9.14 -13.53
CA SER A 142 -16.99 8.77 -14.39
C SER A 142 -15.64 8.63 -13.64
N PRO A 143 -15.22 9.59 -12.80
CA PRO A 143 -13.93 9.52 -12.10
C PRO A 143 -13.82 8.35 -11.12
N PHE A 144 -14.94 7.91 -10.53
CA PHE A 144 -14.95 6.79 -9.59
C PHE A 144 -14.61 5.46 -10.28
N HIS A 145 -14.92 5.27 -11.57
CA HIS A 145 -14.48 4.05 -12.28
C HIS A 145 -12.96 3.93 -12.30
N SER A 146 -12.28 5.03 -12.69
CA SER A 146 -10.83 5.10 -12.69
C SER A 146 -10.27 4.88 -11.30
N TYR A 147 -10.88 5.48 -10.28
CA TYR A 147 -10.46 5.33 -8.88
C TYR A 147 -10.43 3.86 -8.44
N PHE A 148 -11.51 3.11 -8.66
CA PHE A 148 -11.59 1.70 -8.25
C PHE A 148 -10.68 0.79 -9.08
N ILE A 149 -10.44 1.10 -10.36
CA ILE A 149 -9.49 0.34 -11.20
C ILE A 149 -8.05 0.54 -10.71
N TYR A 150 -7.66 1.79 -10.44
CA TYR A 150 -6.31 2.11 -9.94
C TYR A 150 -6.09 1.46 -8.57
N MET A 151 -7.08 1.57 -7.66
CA MET A 151 -7.07 0.89 -6.37
C MET A 151 -6.87 -0.62 -6.52
N LEU A 152 -7.63 -1.27 -7.40
CA LEU A 152 -7.57 -2.71 -7.61
C LEU A 152 -6.14 -3.15 -7.98
N ILE A 153 -5.53 -2.48 -8.97
CA ILE A 153 -4.20 -2.81 -9.48
C ILE A 153 -3.14 -2.61 -8.38
N VAL A 154 -3.19 -1.49 -7.67
CA VAL A 154 -2.22 -1.18 -6.61
C VAL A 154 -2.34 -2.17 -5.44
N LEU A 155 -3.55 -2.51 -5.00
CA LEU A 155 -3.76 -3.49 -3.93
C LEU A 155 -3.28 -4.89 -4.32
N ILE A 156 -3.51 -5.33 -5.56
CA ILE A 156 -2.98 -6.61 -6.06
C ILE A 156 -1.46 -6.60 -6.08
N ALA A 157 -0.83 -5.49 -6.47
CA ALA A 157 0.62 -5.34 -6.46
C ALA A 157 1.22 -5.40 -5.04
N ILE A 158 0.62 -4.68 -4.07
CA ILE A 158 1.02 -4.72 -2.65
C ILE A 158 0.90 -6.15 -2.11
N TYR A 159 -0.22 -6.82 -2.35
CA TYR A 159 -0.43 -8.19 -1.89
C TYR A 159 0.54 -9.19 -2.53
N THR A 160 0.81 -9.05 -3.84
CA THR A 160 1.76 -9.90 -4.57
C THR A 160 3.18 -9.73 -4.04
N LEU A 161 3.60 -8.49 -3.77
CA LEU A 161 4.88 -8.20 -3.12
C LEU A 161 4.96 -8.85 -1.73
N ALA A 162 3.93 -8.66 -0.90
CA ALA A 162 3.90 -9.20 0.46
C ALA A 162 3.99 -10.73 0.47
N LEU A 163 3.31 -11.42 -0.45
CA LEU A 163 3.43 -12.87 -0.62
C LEU A 163 4.81 -13.29 -1.10
N CYS A 164 5.37 -12.57 -2.08
CA CYS A 164 6.70 -12.87 -2.61
C CYS A 164 7.77 -12.76 -1.52
N ILE A 165 7.71 -11.71 -0.69
CA ILE A 165 8.62 -11.53 0.45
C ILE A 165 8.43 -12.65 1.48
N GLY A 166 7.20 -13.11 1.68
CA GLY A 166 6.91 -14.29 2.51
C GLY A 166 7.66 -15.54 2.07
N THR A 167 8.01 -15.68 0.80
CA THR A 167 8.81 -16.83 0.31
C THR A 167 10.26 -16.80 0.79
N ILE A 168 10.77 -15.62 1.16
CA ILE A 168 12.16 -15.37 1.57
C ILE A 168 12.26 -15.17 3.09
N ALA A 169 11.26 -14.55 3.70
CA ALA A 169 11.17 -14.34 5.13
C ALA A 169 10.89 -15.65 5.87
N GLY A 170 11.52 -15.85 7.03
CA GLY A 170 11.33 -17.09 7.82
C GLY A 170 10.29 -16.97 8.94
N ASN A 171 9.75 -15.77 9.21
CA ASN A 171 8.72 -15.54 10.23
C ASN A 171 7.80 -14.36 9.84
N VAL A 172 6.72 -14.17 10.62
CA VAL A 172 5.71 -13.12 10.43
C VAL A 172 6.30 -11.72 10.49
N ILE A 173 7.12 -11.42 11.51
CA ILE A 173 7.65 -10.06 11.74
C ILE A 173 8.58 -9.64 10.59
N SER A 174 9.49 -10.52 10.20
CA SER A 174 10.44 -10.26 9.11
C SER A 174 9.72 -10.06 7.79
N GLN A 175 8.69 -10.86 7.50
CA GLN A 175 7.89 -10.67 6.30
C GLN A 175 7.23 -9.30 6.28
N GLY A 176 6.56 -8.91 7.37
CA GLY A 176 5.90 -7.60 7.47
C GLY A 176 6.89 -6.45 7.36
N PHE A 177 7.99 -6.50 8.13
CA PHE A 177 9.03 -5.47 8.13
C PHE A 177 9.67 -5.30 6.75
N LEU A 178 10.09 -6.40 6.11
CA LEU A 178 10.73 -6.33 4.79
C LEU A 178 9.76 -5.84 3.71
N THR A 179 8.48 -6.18 3.82
CA THR A 179 7.45 -5.68 2.91
C THR A 179 7.26 -4.18 3.05
N ALA A 180 7.10 -3.68 4.27
CA ALA A 180 7.00 -2.25 4.53
C ALA A 180 8.26 -1.51 4.07
N ALA A 181 9.45 -2.05 4.38
CA ALA A 181 10.73 -1.47 3.97
C ALA A 181 10.83 -1.36 2.44
N ILE A 182 10.49 -2.42 1.69
CA ILE A 182 10.57 -2.41 0.22
C ILE A 182 9.52 -1.49 -0.41
N LEU A 183 8.33 -1.33 0.19
CA LEU A 183 7.32 -0.40 -0.31
C LEU A 183 7.72 1.06 -0.12
N ILE A 184 8.29 1.39 1.04
CA ILE A 184 8.63 2.78 1.41
C ILE A 184 9.98 3.19 0.80
N PHE A 185 10.92 2.26 0.65
CA PHE A 185 12.29 2.55 0.22
C PHE A 185 12.40 3.34 -1.10
N PRO A 186 11.68 2.97 -2.17
CA PRO A 186 11.60 3.80 -3.38
C PRO A 186 11.18 5.25 -3.12
N ALA A 187 10.24 5.50 -2.21
CA ALA A 187 9.80 6.85 -1.87
C ALA A 187 10.93 7.69 -1.24
N LEU A 188 11.69 7.04 -0.35
CA LEU A 188 12.73 7.71 0.44
C LEU A 188 14.01 7.95 -0.37
N LEU A 189 14.32 7.08 -1.34
CA LEU A 189 15.61 7.09 -2.02
C LEU A 189 15.96 8.44 -2.70
N PRO A 190 15.06 9.11 -3.44
CA PRO A 190 15.36 10.43 -4.01
C PRO A 190 15.73 11.48 -2.95
N SER A 191 14.99 11.49 -1.83
CA SER A 191 15.22 12.39 -0.70
C SER A 191 16.56 12.09 0.00
N LEU A 192 16.91 10.82 0.18
CA LEU A 192 18.20 10.42 0.76
C LEU A 192 19.37 10.85 -0.12
N ILE A 193 19.27 10.66 -1.44
CA ILE A 193 20.31 11.07 -2.39
C ILE A 193 20.46 12.59 -2.40
N SER A 194 19.34 13.32 -2.53
CA SER A 194 19.36 14.79 -2.53
C SER A 194 19.94 15.34 -1.22
N GLY A 195 19.55 14.76 -0.08
CA GLY A 195 20.07 15.16 1.23
C GLY A 195 21.57 14.96 1.36
N VAL A 196 22.08 13.81 0.91
CA VAL A 196 23.53 13.52 0.95
C VAL A 196 24.28 14.50 0.04
N ILE A 197 23.77 14.78 -1.15
CA ILE A 197 24.38 15.76 -2.07
C ILE A 197 24.42 17.13 -1.40
N ALA A 198 23.29 17.63 -0.89
CA ALA A 198 23.18 18.95 -0.27
C ALA A 198 24.19 19.15 0.88
N VAL A 199 24.36 18.14 1.74
CA VAL A 199 25.33 18.20 2.84
C VAL A 199 26.79 18.26 2.36
N HIS A 200 27.13 17.63 1.24
CA HIS A 200 28.50 17.56 0.74
C HIS A 200 28.85 18.65 -0.28
N SER A 201 27.88 19.15 -1.04
CA SER A 201 28.08 20.22 -2.02
C SER A 201 27.88 21.61 -1.43
N ASN A 202 27.37 21.71 -0.19
CA ASN A 202 26.93 22.95 0.42
C ASN A 202 25.90 23.72 -0.45
N ALA A 203 25.21 22.98 -1.34
CA ALA A 203 24.13 23.50 -2.15
C ALA A 203 22.81 23.37 -1.40
N ASP A 204 21.86 24.22 -1.77
CA ASP A 204 20.51 24.14 -1.22
C ASP A 204 19.88 22.78 -1.54
N PHE A 205 19.15 22.25 -0.55
CA PHE A 205 18.41 21.01 -0.72
C PHE A 205 17.33 21.21 -1.78
N HIS A 206 17.56 20.68 -2.96
CA HIS A 206 16.52 20.54 -3.98
C HIS A 206 15.93 19.14 -3.86
N GLU A 207 14.75 19.05 -3.26
CA GLU A 207 13.98 17.80 -3.13
C GLU A 207 13.76 17.11 -4.50
N ASN A 208 13.76 17.91 -5.57
CA ASN A 208 13.49 17.48 -6.93
C ASN A 208 14.77 17.27 -7.77
N ASN A 209 15.52 16.19 -7.49
CA ASN A 209 16.49 15.65 -8.45
C ASN A 209 15.73 14.96 -9.59
N GLY A 210 15.22 15.76 -10.54
CA GLY A 210 14.17 15.39 -11.50
C GLY A 210 14.29 13.98 -12.10
N ILE A 211 15.47 13.58 -12.60
CA ILE A 211 15.64 12.26 -13.23
C ILE A 211 15.44 11.10 -12.25
N ILE A 212 16.01 11.19 -11.04
CA ILE A 212 15.91 10.11 -10.04
C ILE A 212 14.49 10.05 -9.49
N HIS A 213 13.88 11.22 -9.25
CA HIS A 213 12.49 11.31 -8.82
C HIS A 213 11.55 10.68 -9.85
N ASP A 214 11.64 11.09 -11.12
CA ASP A 214 10.77 10.61 -12.21
C ASP A 214 10.91 9.10 -12.44
N VAL A 215 12.14 8.57 -12.43
CA VAL A 215 12.37 7.12 -12.57
C VAL A 215 11.73 6.38 -11.39
N MET A 216 11.91 6.90 -10.18
CA MET A 216 11.42 6.24 -8.98
C MET A 216 9.90 6.30 -8.87
N GLU A 217 9.30 7.43 -9.23
CA GLU A 217 7.85 7.61 -9.34
C GLU A 217 7.24 6.58 -10.30
N ASN A 218 7.85 6.31 -11.45
CA ASN A 218 7.32 5.34 -12.43
C ASN A 218 7.44 3.87 -11.99
N ILE A 219 8.41 3.54 -11.12
CA ILE A 219 8.64 2.17 -10.65
C ILE A 219 7.79 1.86 -9.41
N ARG A 220 7.46 2.86 -8.59
CA ARG A 220 6.77 2.69 -7.31
C ARG A 220 5.38 2.08 -7.44
N ILE A 221 5.08 1.12 -6.56
CA ILE A 221 3.74 0.50 -6.48
C ILE A 221 2.67 1.54 -6.06
N SER A 222 3.01 2.48 -5.17
CA SER A 222 2.09 3.49 -4.62
C SER A 222 1.88 4.71 -5.52
N SER A 223 2.73 4.92 -6.53
CA SER A 223 2.73 6.14 -7.36
C SER A 223 1.36 6.51 -7.95
N PRO A 224 0.58 5.56 -8.53
CA PRO A 224 -0.75 5.87 -9.06
C PRO A 224 -1.77 6.33 -8.01
N ALA A 225 -1.48 6.16 -6.71
CA ALA A 225 -2.36 6.53 -5.61
C ALA A 225 -2.03 7.90 -4.99
N GLU A 226 -0.79 8.39 -5.14
CA GLU A 226 -0.31 9.61 -4.47
C GLU A 226 -0.96 10.87 -5.05
N ASP A 227 -1.08 10.89 -6.38
CA ASP A 227 -1.59 12.03 -7.13
C ASP A 227 -3.06 11.90 -7.54
N PHE A 228 -3.70 10.78 -7.18
CA PHE A 228 -5.09 10.53 -7.53
C PHE A 228 -6.02 11.17 -6.50
N HIS A 229 -6.62 12.28 -6.91
CA HIS A 229 -7.66 12.97 -6.13
C HIS A 229 -8.89 13.26 -6.99
N ILE A 230 -10.06 13.00 -6.40
CA ILE A 230 -11.35 13.41 -6.94
C ILE A 230 -11.85 14.56 -6.10
N ARG A 231 -11.89 15.75 -6.70
CA ARG A 231 -12.48 16.93 -6.07
C ARG A 231 -13.69 17.40 -6.86
N PHE A 232 -14.84 17.44 -6.18
CA PHE A 232 -16.02 18.14 -6.66
C PHE A 232 -16.19 19.38 -5.78
N ASP A 233 -15.97 20.54 -6.35
CA ASP A 233 -16.25 21.82 -5.71
C ASP A 233 -17.43 22.44 -6.49
N TYR A 234 -18.32 23.19 -5.89
CA TYR A 234 -19.41 23.84 -6.61
C TYR A 234 -19.66 25.18 -5.97
N ASN A 235 -19.30 26.23 -6.71
CA ASN A 235 -19.58 27.59 -6.34
C ASN A 235 -20.65 28.17 -7.30
N PRO A 236 -21.86 28.52 -6.79
CA PRO A 236 -22.93 29.10 -7.61
C PRO A 236 -22.54 30.37 -8.37
N GLN A 237 -21.50 31.08 -7.92
CA GLN A 237 -21.05 32.36 -8.46
C GLN A 237 -20.07 32.24 -9.65
N ASN A 238 -19.42 31.09 -9.86
CA ASN A 238 -18.33 30.91 -10.84
C ASN A 238 -18.71 30.01 -12.04
N ALA A 239 -19.99 29.87 -12.35
CA ALA A 239 -20.46 29.04 -13.46
C ALA A 239 -20.22 29.70 -14.84
N TYR A 240 -19.78 28.92 -15.84
CA TYR A 240 -19.67 29.35 -17.24
C TYR A 240 -20.75 28.69 -18.11
N THR A 241 -21.13 29.29 -19.24
CA THR A 241 -22.13 28.73 -20.17
C THR A 241 -21.45 28.35 -21.46
N ASP A 242 -21.72 27.16 -22.01
CA ASP A 242 -21.15 26.73 -23.30
C ASP A 242 -21.87 27.36 -24.51
N GLU A 243 -21.32 27.14 -25.71
CA GLU A 243 -21.88 27.61 -26.99
C GLU A 243 -23.28 27.03 -27.29
N ALA A 244 -23.69 25.96 -26.60
CA ALA A 244 -25.02 25.36 -26.69
C ALA A 244 -26.02 25.96 -25.67
N GLY A 245 -25.62 26.95 -24.87
CA GLY A 245 -26.45 27.61 -23.88
C GLY A 245 -26.61 26.83 -22.56
N VAL A 246 -25.80 25.78 -22.36
CA VAL A 246 -25.80 24.97 -21.13
C VAL A 246 -24.89 25.61 -20.11
N ARG A 247 -25.45 25.96 -18.94
CA ARG A 247 -24.70 26.51 -17.81
C ARG A 247 -23.93 25.38 -17.09
N HIS A 248 -22.62 25.36 -17.28
CA HIS A 248 -21.65 24.52 -16.58
C HIS A 248 -21.20 25.19 -15.29
N ASN A 249 -21.50 24.56 -14.16
CA ASN A 249 -21.17 25.12 -12.84
C ASN A 249 -19.87 24.51 -12.25
N GLU A 250 -18.90 24.12 -13.08
CA GLU A 250 -17.82 23.20 -12.69
C GLU A 250 -16.50 23.87 -12.26
N PRO A 251 -15.92 23.44 -11.14
CA PRO A 251 -14.51 23.21 -10.89
C PRO A 251 -14.30 21.67 -10.84
N ASN A 252 -14.22 21.01 -11.99
CA ASN A 252 -13.90 19.58 -12.09
C ASN A 252 -12.38 19.38 -12.03
N PHE A 253 -11.76 19.68 -10.88
CA PHE A 253 -10.35 19.36 -10.67
C PHE A 253 -10.22 17.92 -10.17
N THR A 254 -10.57 16.97 -11.03
CA THR A 254 -10.15 15.57 -10.86
C THR A 254 -8.78 15.40 -11.48
N LYS A 255 -7.73 15.29 -10.64
CA LYS A 255 -6.42 14.83 -11.12
C LYS A 255 -6.42 13.32 -11.12
N ILE A 256 -6.66 12.76 -12.30
CA ILE A 256 -6.45 11.34 -12.56
C ILE A 256 -5.01 11.22 -13.08
N PRO A 257 -4.11 10.53 -12.36
CA PRO A 257 -2.75 10.32 -12.84
C PRO A 257 -2.77 9.58 -14.19
N PRO A 258 -1.77 9.80 -15.05
CA PRO A 258 -1.74 9.15 -16.35
C PRO A 258 -1.61 7.63 -16.18
N ALA A 259 -2.23 6.87 -17.08
CA ALA A 259 -2.20 5.40 -17.06
C ALA A 259 -0.78 4.80 -17.10
N LYS A 260 0.23 5.59 -17.49
CA LYS A 260 1.64 5.22 -17.44
C LYS A 260 2.12 4.92 -16.01
N THR A 261 1.57 5.59 -15.00
CA THR A 261 1.90 5.33 -13.58
C THR A 261 1.56 3.88 -13.19
N LEU A 262 0.56 3.25 -13.82
CA LEU A 262 0.18 1.87 -13.57
C LEU A 262 1.22 0.85 -14.06
N LEU A 263 2.19 1.26 -14.89
CA LEU A 263 3.25 0.36 -15.36
C LEU A 263 4.07 -0.20 -14.19
N GLY A 264 4.37 0.62 -13.18
CA GLY A 264 5.06 0.20 -11.96
C GLY A 264 4.40 -0.99 -11.26
N PRO A 265 3.16 -0.85 -10.73
CA PRO A 265 2.47 -1.96 -10.05
C PRO A 265 2.20 -3.15 -10.97
N ILE A 266 1.89 -2.95 -12.26
CA ILE A 266 1.68 -4.06 -13.20
C ILE A 266 2.98 -4.86 -13.41
N ALA A 267 4.11 -4.19 -13.61
CA ALA A 267 5.41 -4.83 -13.73
C ALA A 267 5.77 -5.61 -12.46
N HIS A 268 5.47 -5.07 -11.28
CA HIS A 268 5.66 -5.78 -10.01
C HIS A 268 4.84 -7.06 -9.96
N ILE A 269 3.58 -7.05 -10.38
CA ILE A 269 2.74 -8.26 -10.42
C ILE A 269 3.36 -9.30 -11.38
N ILE A 270 3.72 -8.88 -12.60
CA ILE A 270 4.26 -9.76 -13.64
C ILE A 270 5.59 -10.39 -13.24
N ILE A 271 6.45 -9.66 -12.53
CA ILE A 271 7.78 -10.13 -12.13
C ILE A 271 7.74 -10.93 -10.82
N LEU A 272 7.02 -10.43 -9.80
CA LEU A 272 7.05 -11.01 -8.46
C LEU A 272 6.18 -12.26 -8.34
N LEU A 273 5.14 -12.41 -9.16
CA LEU A 273 4.33 -13.63 -9.17
C LEU A 273 5.15 -14.88 -9.58
N PRO A 274 5.81 -14.92 -10.77
CA PRO A 274 6.61 -16.07 -11.16
C PRO A 274 7.84 -16.24 -10.25
N LEU A 275 8.45 -15.14 -9.80
CA LEU A 275 9.55 -15.20 -8.85
C LEU A 275 9.12 -15.85 -7.53
N GLY A 276 7.97 -15.47 -6.98
CA GLY A 276 7.40 -16.05 -5.77
C GLY A 276 7.08 -17.54 -5.94
N ILE A 277 6.51 -17.95 -7.08
CA ILE A 277 6.27 -19.36 -7.40
C ILE A 277 7.60 -20.16 -7.39
N TYR A 278 8.63 -19.62 -8.06
CA TYR A 278 9.94 -20.25 -8.15
C TYR A 278 10.62 -20.38 -6.79
N LEU A 279 10.68 -19.28 -6.02
CA LEU A 279 11.30 -19.25 -4.70
C LEU A 279 10.56 -20.13 -3.70
N TYR A 280 9.23 -20.13 -3.71
CA TYR A 280 8.44 -20.98 -2.83
C TYR A 280 8.67 -22.47 -3.12
N ALA A 281 8.75 -22.86 -4.41
CA ALA A 281 9.03 -24.23 -4.79
C ALA A 281 10.41 -24.72 -4.30
N ARG A 282 11.42 -23.84 -4.25
CA ARG A 282 12.79 -24.13 -3.81
C ARG A 282 13.09 -23.77 -2.35
N SER A 283 12.07 -23.43 -1.57
CA SER A 283 12.28 -23.00 -0.19
C SER A 283 12.79 -24.13 0.71
N VAL A 284 13.77 -23.79 1.56
CA VAL A 284 14.46 -24.72 2.48
C VAL A 284 13.81 -24.62 3.86
N ASN A 285 13.44 -25.75 4.44
CA ASN A 285 12.72 -25.83 5.72
C ASN A 285 13.59 -25.60 6.96
N GLU A 286 14.87 -25.95 6.88
CA GLU A 286 15.79 -25.98 8.03
C GLU A 286 16.00 -24.61 8.71
N ARG A 287 15.58 -23.52 8.05
CA ARG A 287 15.71 -22.15 8.57
C ARG A 287 14.37 -21.46 8.82
N ASN A 288 13.26 -22.21 8.83
CA ASN A 288 11.97 -21.70 9.28
C ASN A 288 12.08 -21.16 10.71
N GLY A 289 11.47 -20.00 10.97
CA GLY A 289 11.58 -19.29 12.25
C GLY A 289 12.84 -18.42 12.43
N ASN A 290 13.84 -18.48 11.53
CA ASN A 290 14.83 -17.40 11.41
C ASN A 290 14.21 -16.19 10.72
N TYR A 291 14.83 -15.01 10.81
CA TYR A 291 14.25 -13.85 10.13
C TYR A 291 14.31 -13.94 8.60
N LEU A 292 15.39 -14.49 8.03
CA LEU A 292 15.51 -14.75 6.59
C LEU A 292 15.92 -16.19 6.35
N LEU A 293 15.30 -16.83 5.35
CA LEU A 293 15.63 -18.20 4.96
C LEU A 293 17.05 -18.30 4.37
N TYR A 294 17.50 -17.30 3.60
CA TYR A 294 18.77 -17.36 2.89
C TYR A 294 19.88 -16.59 3.64
N PRO A 295 20.97 -17.25 4.08
CA PRO A 295 21.98 -16.62 4.94
C PRO A 295 22.86 -15.61 4.20
N LYS A 296 23.05 -15.77 2.89
CA LYS A 296 23.76 -14.76 2.07
C LYS A 296 22.91 -13.49 1.94
N LEU A 297 21.63 -13.63 1.64
CA LEU A 297 20.69 -12.50 1.53
C LEU A 297 20.54 -11.77 2.87
N GLN A 298 20.58 -12.53 3.97
CA GLN A 298 20.57 -12.00 5.32
C GLN A 298 21.68 -10.97 5.58
N LYS A 299 22.91 -11.24 5.12
CA LYS A 299 24.04 -10.31 5.24
C LYS A 299 23.85 -9.07 4.39
N VAL A 300 23.34 -9.23 3.16
CA VAL A 300 23.08 -8.13 2.23
C VAL A 300 22.01 -7.18 2.80
N VAL A 301 20.86 -7.73 3.22
CA VAL A 301 19.75 -6.93 3.79
C VAL A 301 20.21 -6.15 5.03
N LEU A 302 20.99 -6.78 5.91
CA LEU A 302 21.52 -6.10 7.09
C LEU A 302 22.51 -4.99 6.72
N ALA A 303 23.42 -5.23 5.78
CA ALA A 303 24.36 -4.22 5.31
C ALA A 303 23.64 -3.02 4.68
N CYS A 304 22.64 -3.26 3.83
CA CYS A 304 21.81 -2.21 3.24
C CYS A 304 21.06 -1.44 4.33
N ALA A 305 20.43 -2.12 5.29
CA ALA A 305 19.68 -1.47 6.36
C ALA A 305 20.57 -0.58 7.24
N ILE A 306 21.79 -1.01 7.55
CA ILE A 306 22.77 -0.21 8.30
C ILE A 306 23.17 1.02 7.50
N PHE A 307 23.50 0.85 6.21
CA PHE A 307 23.93 1.94 5.35
C PHE A 307 22.84 3.00 5.19
N PHE A 308 21.61 2.60 4.84
CA PHE A 308 20.50 3.54 4.67
C PHE A 308 20.00 4.11 6.01
N GLY A 309 19.98 3.32 7.07
CA GLY A 309 19.65 3.80 8.42
C GLY A 309 20.66 4.85 8.91
N GLY A 310 21.94 4.65 8.61
CA GLY A 310 23.00 5.62 8.82
C GLY A 310 22.74 6.92 8.07
N ILE A 311 22.43 6.86 6.77
CA ILE A 311 22.15 8.07 5.97
C ILE A 311 20.99 8.86 6.59
N VAL A 312 19.89 8.19 6.95
CA VAL A 312 18.74 8.84 7.59
C VAL A 312 19.16 9.56 8.87
N GLY A 313 19.91 8.92 9.77
CA GLY A 313 20.37 9.56 11.01
C GLY A 313 21.37 10.69 10.79
N GLY A 314 22.25 10.54 9.79
CA GLY A 314 23.17 11.60 9.38
C GLY A 314 22.42 12.84 8.89
N LEU A 315 21.41 12.67 8.03
CA LEU A 315 20.60 13.78 7.52
C LEU A 315 19.77 14.45 8.62
N MET A 316 19.21 13.68 9.55
CA MET A 316 18.43 14.22 10.67
C MET A 316 19.29 15.11 11.59
N LEU A 317 20.54 14.72 11.84
CA LEU A 317 21.46 15.50 12.69
C LEU A 317 22.13 16.66 11.93
N SER A 318 22.29 16.53 10.61
CA SER A 318 22.93 17.53 9.73
C SER A 318 22.05 18.71 9.35
N ARG A 319 20.92 18.93 10.03
CA ARG A 319 19.99 20.05 9.76
C ARG A 319 20.64 21.45 9.85
N ALA A 320 21.85 21.54 10.42
CA ALA A 320 22.69 22.73 10.50
C ALA A 320 23.82 22.79 9.43
N HIS A 321 23.70 22.09 8.30
CA HIS A 321 24.70 22.03 7.20
C HIS A 321 26.14 21.69 7.64
N SER A 322 26.31 21.00 8.78
CA SER A 322 27.62 20.62 9.28
C SER A 322 27.95 19.18 8.88
N LEU A 323 28.95 19.04 8.01
CA LEU A 323 29.49 17.76 7.54
C LEU A 323 29.90 16.83 8.71
N SER A 324 30.43 17.39 9.79
CA SER A 324 30.77 16.65 11.01
C SER A 324 29.55 16.03 11.68
N SER A 325 28.46 16.79 11.81
CA SER A 325 27.19 16.31 12.37
C SER A 325 26.58 15.20 11.54
N PHE A 326 26.72 15.26 10.20
CA PHE A 326 26.29 14.18 9.32
C PHE A 326 27.00 12.86 9.64
N TYR A 327 28.34 12.86 9.70
CA TYR A 327 29.09 11.62 9.98
C TYR A 327 28.86 11.09 11.40
N ILE A 328 28.71 11.97 12.40
CA ILE A 328 28.36 11.55 13.76
C ILE A 328 26.98 10.88 13.76
N GLY A 329 25.98 11.51 13.15
CA GLY A 329 24.63 10.97 13.02
C GLY A 329 24.63 9.63 12.31
N PHE A 330 25.39 9.53 11.20
CA PHE A 330 25.54 8.31 10.41
C PHE A 330 26.12 7.15 11.23
N LEU A 331 27.21 7.39 11.96
CA LEU A 331 27.85 6.34 12.76
C LEU A 331 26.97 5.88 13.92
N VAL A 332 26.35 6.81 14.65
CA VAL A 332 25.49 6.51 15.80
C VAL A 332 24.28 5.68 15.36
N THR A 333 23.56 6.11 14.32
CA THR A 333 22.39 5.36 13.83
C THR A 333 22.76 4.04 13.15
N SER A 334 23.88 3.97 12.43
CA SER A 334 24.39 2.71 11.89
C SER A 334 24.68 1.70 12.99
N PHE A 335 25.31 2.14 14.08
CA PHE A 335 25.61 1.31 15.24
C PHE A 335 24.33 0.81 15.93
N ILE A 336 23.38 1.72 16.19
CA ILE A 336 22.08 1.36 16.77
C ILE A 336 21.35 0.33 15.89
N THR A 337 21.32 0.57 14.57
CA THR A 337 20.66 -0.33 13.60
C THR A 337 21.29 -1.71 13.59
N TYR A 338 22.63 -1.80 13.63
CA TYR A 338 23.36 -3.07 13.68
C TYR A 338 22.97 -3.94 14.88
N PHE A 339 22.79 -3.33 16.07
CA PHE A 339 22.46 -4.06 17.29
C PHE A 339 20.96 -4.38 17.45
N LEU A 340 20.08 -3.43 17.10
CA LEU A 340 18.64 -3.57 17.35
C LEU A 340 17.94 -4.37 16.26
N LEU A 341 18.29 -4.17 14.98
CA LEU A 341 17.55 -4.76 13.87
C LEU A 341 17.52 -6.30 13.91
N PRO A 342 18.65 -7.01 14.14
CA PRO A 342 18.61 -8.47 14.24
C PRO A 342 17.80 -8.98 15.44
N LYS A 343 17.72 -8.22 16.54
CA LYS A 343 16.92 -8.58 17.71
C LYS A 343 15.43 -8.48 17.41
N ILE A 344 15.01 -7.39 16.78
CA ILE A 344 13.61 -7.14 16.40
C ILE A 344 13.15 -8.20 15.39
N LEU A 345 13.94 -8.47 14.36
CA LEU A 345 13.57 -9.40 13.29
C LEU A 345 13.51 -10.87 13.74
N LYS A 346 14.26 -11.23 14.78
CA LYS A 346 14.22 -12.58 15.38
C LYS A 346 13.08 -12.79 16.36
N TRP A 347 12.34 -11.73 16.71
CA TRP A 347 11.26 -11.85 17.67
C TRP A 347 10.17 -12.78 17.11
N LYS A 348 9.74 -13.75 17.93
CA LYS A 348 8.68 -14.69 17.60
C LYS A 348 7.39 -14.22 18.28
N VAL A 349 6.36 -13.96 17.49
CA VAL A 349 5.03 -13.61 18.02
C VAL A 349 4.20 -14.88 18.14
N SER A 350 3.99 -15.38 19.36
CA SER A 350 3.01 -16.44 19.61
C SER A 350 1.67 -15.79 19.94
N TRP A 351 0.67 -16.00 19.09
CA TRP A 351 -0.72 -15.68 19.39
C TRP A 351 -1.31 -16.92 20.04
N ASN A 352 -1.10 -17.08 21.35
CA ASN A 352 -1.80 -18.09 22.13
C ASN A 352 -3.25 -17.63 22.34
N PHE A 353 -4.07 -17.66 21.29
CA PHE A 353 -5.51 -17.73 21.46
C PHE A 353 -5.85 -19.19 21.75
N LYS A 354 -5.89 -19.52 23.04
CA LYS A 354 -6.46 -20.78 23.54
C LYS A 354 -7.97 -20.81 23.30
#